data_AF-A0A0Q4H3P8-F1
#
_entry.id   AF-A0A0Q4H3P8-F1
#
_cell.length_a   1.000
_cell.length_b   1.000
_cell.length_c   1.000
_cell.angle_alpha   90.00
_cell.angle_beta   90.00
_cell.angle_gamma   90.00
#
_symmetry.space_group_name_H-M   'P 1'
#
loop_
_entity.id
_entity.type
_entity.pdbx_description
1 polymer ?
#
loop_
_entity_poly.entity_id
_entity_poly.type
_entity_poly.pdbx_seq_one_letter_code
_entity_poly.pdbx_strand_id
1 'polypeptide(L)'
;MNACAALADAISGLAARGYSNRRFLKEIGHLGGVRRGPFWVTDAASGGSNRLKGRGFRAALDDDTDGQARHFAGTVAVTVRIGGRLSRWLTAHVLRDAPETADGRLSAEAVEFVRLVRSDELAQAGAADWVRRTLCGAGAEPFSAAASADD
;
A
#
# COMPACT_ATOMS: atom_id res chain seq x y z
N MET A 1 -1.61 -3.11 15.58
CA MET A 1 -0.58 -3.68 14.69
C MET A 1 -0.25 -2.64 13.63
N ASN A 2 1.02 -2.50 13.24
CA ASN A 2 1.43 -1.54 12.21
C ASN A 2 1.45 -2.25 10.84
N ALA A 3 0.33 -2.15 10.11
CA ALA A 3 0.16 -2.78 8.81
C ALA A 3 1.05 -2.15 7.74
N CYS A 4 1.35 -0.85 7.84
CA CYS A 4 2.26 -0.18 6.92
C CYS A 4 3.70 -0.72 7.04
N ALA A 5 4.18 -0.88 8.28
CA ALA A 5 5.49 -1.51 8.53
C ALA A 5 5.52 -2.97 8.04
N ALA A 6 4.47 -3.74 8.34
CA ALA A 6 4.36 -5.12 7.86
C ALA A 6 4.33 -5.22 6.32
N LEU A 7 3.70 -4.26 5.64
CA LEU A 7 3.72 -4.15 4.18
C LEU A 7 5.15 -3.87 3.67
N ALA A 8 5.86 -2.92 4.28
CA ALA A 8 7.25 -2.61 3.92
C ALA A 8 8.17 -3.83 4.09
N ASP A 9 8.03 -4.56 5.19
CA ASP A 9 8.83 -5.77 5.47
C ASP A 9 8.53 -6.88 4.47
N ALA A 10 7.25 -7.09 4.12
CA ALA A 10 6.88 -8.03 3.07
C ALA A 10 7.47 -7.66 1.70
N ILE A 11 7.46 -6.37 1.34
CA ILE A 11 8.07 -5.86 0.12
C ILE A 11 9.59 -6.06 0.14
N SER A 12 10.24 -5.83 1.28
CA SER A 12 11.68 -6.10 1.46
C SER A 12 12.01 -7.57 1.20
N GLY A 13 11.19 -8.49 1.73
CA GLY A 13 11.35 -9.92 1.49
C GLY A 13 11.17 -10.33 0.02
N LEU A 14 10.29 -9.64 -0.71
CA LEU A 14 10.13 -9.83 -2.16
C LEU A 14 11.30 -9.24 -2.95
N ALA A 15 11.80 -8.07 -2.57
CA ALA A 15 12.92 -7.41 -3.24
C ALA A 15 14.20 -8.25 -3.19
N ALA A 16 14.44 -8.94 -2.08
CA ALA A 16 15.57 -9.86 -1.92
C ALA A 16 15.55 -11.07 -2.89
N ARG A 17 14.42 -11.33 -3.58
CA ARG A 17 14.31 -12.42 -4.56
C ARG A 17 14.89 -12.06 -5.94
N GLY A 18 15.20 -10.80 -6.21
CA GLY A 18 15.81 -10.37 -7.47
C GLY A 18 14.95 -10.66 -8.71
N TYR A 19 13.63 -10.46 -8.61
CA TYR A 19 12.73 -10.66 -9.74
C TYR A 19 12.89 -9.58 -10.81
N SER A 20 12.30 -9.79 -12.00
CA SER A 20 12.05 -8.67 -12.91
C SER A 20 11.00 -7.73 -12.31
N ASN A 21 11.07 -6.42 -12.62
CA ASN A 21 10.14 -5.41 -12.09
C ASN A 21 8.66 -5.80 -12.31
N ARG A 22 8.34 -6.34 -13.48
CA ARG A 22 6.99 -6.85 -13.78
C ARG A 22 6.56 -8.00 -12.86
N ARG A 23 7.46 -8.93 -12.53
CA ARG A 23 7.15 -10.05 -11.63
C ARG A 23 7.10 -9.56 -10.18
N PHE A 24 8.03 -8.74 -9.75
CA PHE A 24 8.04 -8.11 -8.43
C PHE A 24 6.71 -7.39 -8.12
N LEU A 25 6.26 -6.51 -9.01
CA LEU A 25 4.99 -5.79 -8.84
C LEU A 25 3.77 -6.72 -8.84
N LYS A 26 3.81 -7.83 -9.59
CA LYS A 26 2.76 -8.85 -9.52
C LYS A 26 2.75 -9.53 -8.16
N GLU A 27 3.89 -9.90 -7.60
CA GLU A 27 3.98 -10.54 -6.28
C GLU A 27 3.48 -9.61 -5.16
N ILE A 28 3.78 -8.31 -5.24
CA ILE A 28 3.20 -7.30 -4.34
C ILE A 28 1.68 -7.32 -4.39
N GLY A 29 1.10 -7.41 -5.59
CA GLY A 29 -0.35 -7.55 -5.75
C GLY A 29 -0.95 -8.78 -5.05
N HIS A 30 -0.19 -9.86 -4.86
CA HIS A 30 -0.65 -11.04 -4.13
C HIS A 30 -0.66 -10.84 -2.60
N LEU A 31 0.11 -9.88 -2.07
CA LEU A 31 0.09 -9.54 -0.65
C LEU A 31 -1.28 -9.03 -0.19
N GLY A 32 -2.03 -8.34 -1.07
CA GLY A 32 -3.39 -7.84 -0.83
C GLY A 32 -4.49 -8.91 -0.90
N GLY A 33 -4.16 -10.20 -0.94
CA GLY A 33 -5.15 -11.27 -0.89
C GLY A 33 -5.87 -11.58 -2.20
N VAL A 34 -5.30 -11.23 -3.36
CA VAL A 34 -5.78 -11.76 -4.66
C VAL A 34 -5.19 -13.15 -4.90
N ARG A 35 -5.69 -14.17 -4.18
CA ARG A 35 -5.49 -15.58 -4.58
C ARG A 35 -6.44 -15.93 -5.71
N ARG A 36 -5.99 -16.78 -6.64
CA ARG A 36 -6.86 -17.44 -7.63
C ARG A 36 -7.70 -18.51 -6.92
N GLY A 37 -9.03 -18.49 -7.08
CA GLY A 37 -9.90 -19.63 -6.76
C GLY A 37 -11.30 -19.27 -6.26
N PRO A 38 -12.27 -20.18 -6.36
CA PRO A 38 -13.69 -19.95 -6.02
C PRO A 38 -14.01 -19.79 -4.52
N PHE A 39 -13.02 -19.83 -3.63
CA PHE A 39 -13.21 -19.80 -2.16
C PHE A 39 -12.83 -18.46 -1.50
N TRP A 40 -12.89 -17.33 -2.22
CA TRP A 40 -12.46 -16.01 -1.69
C TRP A 40 -13.28 -15.51 -0.49
N VAL A 41 -14.55 -15.93 -0.37
CA VAL A 41 -15.58 -15.24 0.44
C VAL A 41 -15.45 -15.50 1.94
N THR A 42 -14.74 -16.55 2.37
CA THR A 42 -14.68 -16.94 3.79
C THR A 42 -13.61 -16.21 4.60
N ASP A 43 -12.67 -15.49 3.97
CA ASP A 43 -11.56 -14.82 4.67
C ASP A 43 -11.93 -13.41 5.19
N ALA A 44 -13.13 -12.92 4.85
CA ALA A 44 -13.67 -11.65 5.34
C ALA A 44 -14.25 -11.75 6.76
N ALA A 45 -14.51 -12.97 7.28
CA ALA A 45 -15.20 -13.20 8.55
C ALA A 45 -14.31 -13.80 9.67
N SER A 46 -13.11 -14.30 9.37
CA SER A 46 -12.14 -14.76 10.37
C SER A 46 -11.21 -13.61 10.77
N GLY A 47 -11.49 -12.99 11.91
CA GLY A 47 -10.60 -12.00 12.55
C GLY A 47 -9.19 -12.50 12.90
N GLY A 48 -8.84 -13.75 12.60
CA GLY A 48 -7.51 -14.32 12.81
C GLY A 48 -6.84 -14.74 11.50
N SER A 49 -5.62 -14.23 11.27
CA SER A 49 -4.64 -14.64 10.23
C SER A 49 -4.42 -13.73 9.01
N ASN A 50 -5.04 -12.55 8.90
CA ASN A 50 -4.61 -11.59 7.88
C ASN A 50 -3.41 -10.77 8.40
N ARG A 51 -2.20 -11.11 7.95
CA ARG A 51 -0.93 -10.56 8.46
C ARG A 51 -0.71 -9.07 8.17
N LEU A 52 -1.58 -8.45 7.35
CA LEU A 52 -1.51 -7.04 6.97
C LEU A 52 -2.73 -6.22 7.43
N LYS A 53 -3.42 -6.65 8.50
CA LYS A 53 -4.47 -5.83 9.13
C LYS A 53 -3.84 -4.86 10.13
N GLY A 54 -4.38 -3.65 10.17
CA GLY A 54 -3.98 -2.60 11.13
C GLY A 54 -3.69 -1.26 10.47
N ARG A 55 -3.17 -0.33 11.27
CA ARG A 55 -2.92 1.07 10.88
C ARG A 55 -1.44 1.34 10.61
N GLY A 56 -1.01 2.58 10.80
CA GLY A 56 0.40 3.00 10.69
C GLY A 56 0.71 3.70 9.37
N PHE A 57 -0.31 3.99 8.57
CA PHE A 57 -0.23 4.96 7.48
C PHE A 57 -0.20 6.38 8.05
N ARG A 58 0.39 7.32 7.31
CA ARG A 58 0.39 8.74 7.69
C ARG A 58 -1.03 9.29 7.68
N ALA A 59 -1.29 10.32 8.48
CA ALA A 59 -2.62 10.93 8.63
C ALA A 59 -3.29 11.32 7.30
N ALA A 60 -2.52 11.79 6.31
CA ALA A 60 -3.06 12.16 5.00
C ALA A 60 -3.54 10.96 4.15
N LEU A 61 -3.11 9.74 4.48
CA LEU A 61 -3.46 8.50 3.80
C LEU A 61 -4.29 7.56 4.68
N ASP A 62 -4.41 7.85 5.98
CA ASP A 62 -5.13 7.03 6.95
C ASP A 62 -6.64 7.26 6.82
N ASP A 63 -7.37 6.23 6.40
CA ASP A 63 -8.82 6.20 6.29
C ASP A 63 -9.51 5.69 7.57
N ASP A 64 -8.75 5.54 8.67
CA ASP A 64 -9.15 4.93 9.94
C ASP A 64 -9.51 3.43 9.87
N THR A 65 -9.26 2.76 8.74
CA THR A 65 -9.55 1.34 8.55
C THR A 65 -8.31 0.46 8.66
N ASP A 66 -8.54 -0.81 8.99
CA ASP A 66 -7.50 -1.85 9.05
C ASP A 66 -7.14 -2.44 7.67
N GLY A 67 -7.72 -1.90 6.57
CA GLY A 67 -7.67 -2.46 5.22
C GLY A 67 -6.66 -1.82 4.25
N GLN A 68 -6.00 -0.73 4.64
CA GLN A 68 -5.20 0.12 3.74
C GLN A 68 -4.04 -0.61 3.05
N ALA A 69 -3.33 -1.49 3.76
CA ALA A 69 -2.23 -2.25 3.16
C ALA A 69 -2.73 -3.18 2.02
N ARG A 70 -3.95 -3.73 2.18
CA ARG A 70 -4.61 -4.51 1.16
C ARG A 70 -5.08 -3.64 -0.01
N HIS A 71 -5.62 -2.46 0.28
CA HIS A 71 -6.02 -1.49 -0.73
C HIS A 71 -4.84 -1.11 -1.63
N PHE A 72 -3.71 -0.69 -1.02
CA PHE A 72 -2.48 -0.38 -1.73
C PHE A 72 -2.02 -1.52 -2.64
N ALA A 73 -1.92 -2.74 -2.10
CA ALA A 73 -1.50 -3.91 -2.87
C ALA A 73 -2.47 -4.26 -4.01
N GLY A 74 -3.78 -4.11 -3.78
CA GLY A 74 -4.81 -4.28 -4.80
C GLY A 74 -4.68 -3.27 -5.94
N THR A 75 -4.46 -2.00 -5.61
CA THR A 75 -4.25 -0.93 -6.59
C THR A 75 -2.97 -1.18 -7.40
N VAL A 76 -1.86 -1.58 -6.76
CA VAL A 76 -0.64 -2.02 -7.47
C VAL A 76 -0.96 -3.15 -8.47
N ALA A 77 -1.65 -4.20 -8.04
CA ALA A 77 -1.98 -5.35 -8.88
C ALA A 77 -2.74 -4.93 -10.16
N VAL A 78 -3.64 -3.96 -10.03
CA VAL A 78 -4.46 -3.46 -11.11
C VAL A 78 -3.69 -2.49 -12.00
N THR A 79 -2.92 -1.55 -11.45
CA THR A 79 -2.01 -0.66 -12.21
C THR A 79 -1.02 -1.45 -13.06
N VAL A 80 -0.55 -2.58 -12.55
CA VAL A 80 0.30 -3.51 -13.32
C VAL A 80 -0.44 -4.10 -14.53
N ARG A 81 -1.75 -4.32 -14.42
CA ARG A 81 -2.57 -5.01 -15.43
C ARG A 81 -3.18 -4.08 -16.48
N ILE A 82 -3.36 -2.79 -16.17
CA ILE A 82 -3.99 -1.79 -17.04
C ILE A 82 -3.22 -1.55 -18.35
N GLY A 83 -1.94 -1.90 -18.42
CA GLY A 83 -1.17 -1.93 -19.68
C GLY A 83 -1.71 -2.90 -20.76
N GLY A 84 -2.90 -3.49 -20.60
CA GLY A 84 -3.51 -4.41 -21.55
C GLY A 84 -5.04 -4.48 -21.61
N ARG A 85 -5.79 -3.45 -21.14
CA ARG A 85 -7.29 -3.32 -21.21
C ARG A 85 -8.12 -3.93 -20.05
N LEU A 86 -8.29 -3.22 -18.94
CA LEU A 86 -9.35 -3.49 -17.94
C LEU A 86 -9.74 -2.20 -17.18
N SER A 87 -10.41 -1.27 -17.86
CA SER A 87 -10.90 0.00 -17.31
C SER A 87 -12.09 -0.16 -16.35
N ARG A 88 -12.89 -1.22 -16.48
CA ARG A 88 -14.14 -1.41 -15.72
C ARG A 88 -13.94 -1.66 -14.21
N TRP A 89 -12.87 -2.34 -13.83
CA TRP A 89 -12.57 -2.58 -12.40
C TRP A 89 -11.99 -1.32 -11.73
N LEU A 90 -11.13 -0.60 -12.44
CA LEU A 90 -10.65 0.75 -12.09
C LEU A 90 -11.80 1.68 -11.72
N THR A 91 -12.79 1.80 -12.61
CA THR A 91 -13.95 2.68 -12.39
C THR A 91 -14.79 2.25 -11.18
N ALA A 92 -14.88 0.95 -10.91
CA ALA A 92 -15.74 0.43 -9.85
C ALA A 92 -15.12 0.50 -8.43
N HIS A 93 -13.79 0.40 -8.32
CA HIS A 93 -13.09 0.22 -7.02
C HIS A 93 -11.96 1.24 -6.75
N VAL A 94 -11.42 1.93 -7.75
CA VAL A 94 -10.30 2.88 -7.59
C VAL A 94 -10.74 4.32 -7.86
N LEU A 95 -11.62 4.52 -8.84
CA LEU A 95 -12.11 5.84 -9.27
C LEU A 95 -13.35 6.33 -8.52
N ARG A 96 -13.85 5.56 -7.55
CA ARG A 96 -15.03 5.94 -6.76
C ARG A 96 -14.71 6.97 -5.69
N ASP A 97 -13.47 6.98 -5.23
CA ASP A 97 -13.04 7.87 -4.16
C ASP A 97 -12.53 9.17 -4.75
N ALA A 98 -13.03 10.29 -4.24
CA ALA A 98 -12.54 11.59 -4.66
C ALA A 98 -11.03 11.65 -4.37
N PRO A 99 -10.21 12.24 -5.26
CA PRO A 99 -8.74 12.27 -5.12
C PRO A 99 -8.28 12.92 -3.82
N GLU A 100 -9.13 13.71 -3.19
CA GLU A 100 -8.86 14.38 -1.92
C GLU A 100 -9.00 13.49 -0.69
N THR A 101 -9.63 12.31 -0.82
CA THR A 101 -9.81 11.33 0.26
C THR A 101 -8.52 10.56 0.57
N ALA A 102 -8.43 9.98 1.76
CA ALA A 102 -7.33 9.11 2.16
C ALA A 102 -7.12 7.95 1.16
N ASP A 103 -8.20 7.26 0.76
CA ASP A 103 -8.16 6.18 -0.22
C ASP A 103 -7.76 6.63 -1.63
N GLY A 104 -8.23 7.81 -2.05
CA GLY A 104 -7.85 8.43 -3.31
C GLY A 104 -6.35 8.75 -3.35
N ARG A 105 -5.82 9.34 -2.28
CA ARG A 105 -4.38 9.64 -2.14
C ARG A 105 -3.54 8.36 -2.06
N LEU A 106 -3.97 7.37 -1.29
CA LEU A 106 -3.26 6.09 -1.18
C LEU A 106 -3.23 5.34 -2.52
N SER A 107 -4.31 5.43 -3.30
CA SER A 107 -4.36 4.89 -4.67
C SER A 107 -3.41 5.63 -5.61
N ALA A 108 -3.30 6.95 -5.50
CA ALA A 108 -2.35 7.74 -6.29
C ALA A 108 -0.90 7.33 -5.99
N GLU A 109 -0.54 7.18 -4.71
CA GLU A 109 0.78 6.71 -4.29
C GLU A 109 1.07 5.28 -4.81
N ALA A 110 0.07 4.40 -4.82
CA ALA A 110 0.21 3.06 -5.40
C ALA A 110 0.49 3.10 -6.91
N VAL A 111 -0.17 4.01 -7.64
CA VAL A 111 0.09 4.22 -9.08
C VAL A 111 1.51 4.75 -9.30
N GLU A 112 1.94 5.71 -8.50
CA GLU A 112 3.28 6.29 -8.59
C GLU A 112 4.37 5.26 -8.27
N PHE A 113 4.18 4.44 -7.24
CA PHE A 113 5.07 3.33 -6.93
C PHE A 113 5.25 2.38 -8.13
N VAL A 114 4.16 2.01 -8.81
CA VAL A 114 4.23 1.18 -10.03
C VAL A 114 4.98 1.89 -11.15
N ARG A 115 4.76 3.20 -11.34
CA ARG A 115 5.46 4.00 -12.35
C ARG A 115 6.97 3.96 -12.09
N LEU A 116 7.40 4.33 -10.89
CA LEU A 116 8.80 4.41 -10.48
C LEU A 116 9.53 3.07 -10.62
N VAL A 117 8.90 1.96 -10.19
CA VAL A 117 9.52 0.63 -10.33
C VAL A 117 9.58 0.18 -11.79
N ARG A 118 8.61 0.57 -12.63
CA ARG A 118 8.62 0.21 -14.06
C ARG A 118 9.64 0.99 -14.87
N SER A 119 9.90 2.24 -14.52
CA SER A 119 10.89 3.08 -15.17
C SER A 119 12.31 2.93 -14.59
N ASP A 120 12.50 2.01 -13.64
CA ASP A 120 13.74 1.82 -12.89
C ASP A 120 14.21 3.06 -12.09
N GLU A 121 13.34 4.06 -11.92
CA GLU A 121 13.56 5.21 -11.02
C GLU A 121 13.51 4.80 -9.55
N LEU A 122 12.82 3.70 -9.23
CA LEU A 122 12.85 3.03 -7.93
C LEU A 122 13.34 1.59 -8.07
N ALA A 123 14.57 1.35 -7.65
CA ALA A 123 15.11 0.01 -7.55
C ALA A 123 14.34 -0.83 -6.51
N GLN A 124 14.17 -2.13 -6.76
CA GLN A 124 13.45 -3.03 -5.85
C GLN A 124 14.04 -3.03 -4.43
N ALA A 125 15.37 -2.94 -4.31
CA ALA A 125 16.04 -2.86 -3.01
C ALA A 125 15.63 -1.62 -2.19
N GLY A 126 15.25 -0.51 -2.85
CA GLY A 126 14.76 0.71 -2.20
C GLY A 126 13.24 0.76 -2.01
N ALA A 127 12.50 -0.25 -2.49
CA ALA A 127 11.04 -0.22 -2.51
C ALA A 127 10.42 -0.22 -1.09
N ALA A 128 11.00 -1.00 -0.17
CA ALA A 128 10.54 -1.03 1.22
C ALA A 128 10.74 0.33 1.91
N ASP A 129 11.87 0.98 1.66
CA ASP A 129 12.16 2.29 2.26
C ASP A 129 11.30 3.39 1.66
N TRP A 130 10.98 3.30 0.37
CA TRP A 130 9.98 4.18 -0.24
C TRP A 130 8.63 4.02 0.48
N VAL A 131 8.16 2.80 0.75
CA VAL A 131 6.89 2.59 1.49
C VAL A 131 6.97 3.20 2.89
N ARG A 132 8.05 2.96 3.63
CA ARG A 132 8.23 3.54 4.97
C ARG A 132 8.22 5.07 4.95
N ARG A 133 8.93 5.68 3.98
CA ARG A 133 9.05 7.14 3.86
C ARG A 133 7.85 7.83 3.26
N THR A 134 7.06 7.15 2.43
CA THR A 134 5.97 7.77 1.64
C THR A 134 4.58 7.36 2.12
N LEU A 135 4.43 6.18 2.74
CA LEU A 135 3.12 5.71 3.20
C LEU A 135 3.02 5.71 4.71
N CYS A 136 4.06 5.24 5.40
CA CYS A 136 3.97 5.06 6.84
C CYS A 136 4.02 6.40 7.56
N GLY A 137 3.23 6.50 8.62
CA GLY A 137 3.41 7.48 9.66
C GLY A 137 4.36 6.87 10.68
N ALA A 138 5.51 7.51 10.93
CA ALA A 138 6.06 7.42 12.27
C ALA A 138 4.93 7.86 13.19
N GLY A 139 4.58 7.07 14.22
CA GLY A 139 3.51 7.42 15.13
C GLY A 139 3.63 8.90 15.48
N ALA A 140 2.55 9.66 15.34
CA ALA A 140 2.58 11.10 15.55
C ALA A 140 3.11 11.38 16.97
N GLU A 141 4.40 11.69 17.08
CA GLU A 141 4.92 12.40 18.23
C GLU A 141 4.27 13.79 18.18
N PRO A 142 3.59 14.23 19.25
CA PRO A 142 3.09 15.59 19.30
C PRO A 142 4.29 16.53 19.18
N PHE A 143 4.10 17.61 18.42
CA PHE A 143 4.98 18.75 18.50
C PHE A 143 4.94 19.26 19.95
N SER A 144 5.87 18.80 20.79
CA SER A 144 6.12 19.39 22.10
C SER A 144 6.88 20.68 21.85
N ALA A 145 6.14 21.75 21.53
CA ALA A 145 6.63 23.10 21.73
C ALA A 145 6.61 23.35 23.23
N ALA A 146 7.76 23.12 23.85
CA ALA A 146 8.05 23.54 25.20
C ALA A 146 7.68 25.01 25.40
N ALA A 147 7.02 25.28 26.52
CA ALA A 147 6.98 26.60 27.12
C ALA A 147 8.40 27.17 27.17
N SER A 148 8.57 28.37 26.62
CA SER A 148 9.60 29.29 27.05
C SER A 148 8.87 30.41 27.77
N ALA A 149 9.03 30.42 29.09
CA ALA A 149 8.95 31.61 29.91
C ALA A 149 10.05 32.61 29.49
N ASP A 150 10.01 33.81 30.09
CA ASP A 150 10.71 35.08 29.79
C ASP A 150 9.83 36.00 28.92
N ASP A 151 9.19 37.06 29.41
CA ASP A 151 9.52 38.00 30.51
C ASP A 151 8.26 38.40 31.31
#